data_AF-A0ABD4UE58-F1
#
_entry.id   AF-A0ABD4UE58-F1
#
_cell.length_a   1.000
_cell.length_b   1.000
_cell.length_c   1.000
_cell.angle_alpha   90.00
_cell.angle_beta   90.00
_cell.angle_gamma   90.00
#
_symmetry.space_group_name_H-M   'P 1'
#
loop_
_entity.id
_entity.type
_entity.pdbx_description
1 polymer ?
#
loop_
_entity_poly.entity_id
_entity_poly.type
_entity_poly.pdbx_seq_one_letter_code
_entity_poly.pdbx_strand_id
1 'polypeptide(L)'
;MTYCLWISITANALLCFALVTTVRMCRSDKRFAANCLLREREAAESVAAELKKVSSDYCTLAGAVATSLEAIRADIDRNYHHTHDGHVLDTIAYRLRREVAGRTGAYEVPLYDYEIRQVESLGGEISSRRAMTLGQMLEFAWNLHTLSRERADQLTTVVQQPCGNHGQAVWLGKMLAIFELMCDRDKALAVERLSAVIEAWRYEPAEYAPRYVEDIR
;
A
#
# COMPACT_ATOMS: atom_id res chain seq x y z
N MET A 1 -6.92 -95.63 4.50
CA MET A 1 -7.79 -94.71 3.73
C MET A 1 -8.34 -93.55 4.56
N THR A 2 -8.67 -93.75 5.85
CA THR A 2 -9.26 -92.71 6.73
C THR A 2 -8.32 -91.53 7.03
N TYR A 3 -7.03 -91.75 7.28
CA TYR A 3 -6.08 -90.68 7.63
C TYR A 3 -5.83 -89.67 6.50
N CYS A 4 -5.76 -90.12 5.24
CA CYS A 4 -5.54 -89.22 4.09
C CYS A 4 -6.75 -88.31 3.84
N LEU A 5 -7.97 -88.81 4.10
CA LEU A 5 -9.19 -88.01 4.05
C LEU A 5 -9.17 -86.92 5.12
N TRP A 6 -8.78 -87.24 6.36
CA TRP A 6 -8.66 -86.26 7.43
C TRP A 6 -7.61 -85.19 7.13
N ILE A 7 -6.46 -85.56 6.57
CA ILE A 7 -5.43 -84.62 6.13
C ILE A 7 -5.93 -83.69 5.02
N SER A 8 -6.67 -84.23 4.04
CA SER A 8 -7.25 -83.42 2.97
C SER A 8 -8.30 -82.44 3.47
N ILE A 9 -9.13 -82.85 4.44
CA ILE A 9 -10.17 -82.00 5.04
C ILE A 9 -9.52 -80.88 5.86
N THR A 10 -8.53 -81.18 6.69
CA THR A 10 -7.84 -80.17 7.50
C THR A 10 -7.02 -79.21 6.63
N ALA A 11 -6.36 -79.69 5.58
CA ALA A 11 -5.64 -78.84 4.63
C ALA A 11 -6.59 -77.87 3.91
N ASN A 12 -7.75 -78.33 3.43
CA ASN A 12 -8.75 -77.47 2.80
C ASN A 12 -9.35 -76.46 3.79
N ALA A 13 -9.59 -76.86 5.04
CA ALA A 13 -10.08 -75.94 6.08
C ALA A 13 -9.06 -74.82 6.37
N LEU A 14 -7.77 -75.16 6.46
CA LEU A 14 -6.68 -74.19 6.65
C LEU A 14 -6.52 -73.25 5.45
N LEU A 15 -6.62 -73.77 4.23
CA LEU A 15 -6.60 -72.96 3.00
C LEU A 15 -7.77 -71.98 2.94
N CYS A 16 -8.99 -72.43 3.25
CA CYS A 16 -10.15 -71.56 3.35
C CYS A 16 -9.97 -70.49 4.42
N PHE A 17 -9.42 -70.84 5.59
CA PHE A 17 -9.18 -69.88 6.65
C PHE A 17 -8.15 -68.82 6.24
N ALA A 18 -7.04 -69.24 5.64
CA ALA A 18 -6.01 -68.34 5.10
C ALA A 18 -6.55 -67.41 4.00
N LEU A 19 -7.44 -67.92 3.14
CA LEU A 19 -8.08 -67.11 2.10
C LEU A 19 -9.03 -66.06 2.71
N VAL A 20 -9.80 -66.43 3.74
CA VAL A 20 -10.71 -65.50 4.42
C VAL A 20 -9.94 -64.41 5.18
N THR A 21 -8.84 -64.76 5.85
CA THR A 21 -8.03 -63.78 6.59
C THR A 21 -7.34 -62.80 5.64
N THR A 22 -6.74 -63.28 4.55
CA THR A 22 -6.11 -62.42 3.54
C THR A 22 -7.10 -61.50 2.84
N VAL A 23 -8.29 -61.99 2.47
CA VAL A 23 -9.36 -61.15 1.89
C VAL A 23 -9.85 -60.11 2.90
N ARG A 24 -9.96 -60.46 4.18
CA ARG A 24 -10.34 -59.51 5.24
C ARG A 24 -9.28 -58.42 5.45
N MET A 25 -7.99 -58.78 5.52
CA MET A 25 -6.89 -57.83 5.60
C MET A 25 -6.86 -56.90 4.38
N CYS A 26 -6.93 -57.45 3.17
CA CYS A 26 -6.92 -56.63 1.96
C CYS A 26 -8.13 -55.67 1.89
N ARG A 27 -9.31 -56.10 2.36
CA ARG A 27 -10.48 -55.23 2.48
C ARG A 27 -10.35 -54.18 3.58
N SER A 28 -9.73 -54.49 4.72
CA SER A 28 -9.49 -53.49 5.76
C SER A 28 -8.48 -52.45 5.30
N ASP A 29 -7.40 -52.87 4.64
CA ASP A 29 -6.35 -51.96 4.15
C ASP A 29 -6.90 -51.01 3.08
N LYS A 30 -7.72 -51.52 2.15
CA LYS A 30 -8.41 -50.66 1.17
C LYS A 30 -9.35 -49.66 1.81
N ARG A 31 -10.11 -50.07 2.84
CA ARG A 31 -11.00 -49.16 3.59
C ARG A 31 -10.21 -48.13 4.39
N PHE A 32 -9.10 -48.54 5.00
CA PHE A 32 -8.22 -47.66 5.76
C PHE A 32 -7.58 -46.61 4.84
N ALA A 33 -7.02 -47.04 3.70
CA ALA A 33 -6.45 -46.13 2.71
C ALA A 33 -7.49 -45.15 2.16
N ALA A 34 -8.71 -45.62 1.86
CA ALA A 34 -9.80 -44.75 1.40
C ALA A 34 -10.20 -43.71 2.47
N ASN A 35 -10.26 -44.12 3.75
CA ASN A 35 -10.56 -43.22 4.86
C ASN A 35 -9.43 -42.21 5.10
N CYS A 36 -8.16 -42.60 4.93
CA CYS A 36 -7.02 -41.69 4.99
C CYS A 36 -7.09 -40.63 3.89
N LEU A 37 -7.33 -41.03 2.63
CA LEU A 37 -7.48 -40.11 1.51
C LEU A 37 -8.65 -39.14 1.69
N LEU A 38 -9.77 -39.61 2.25
CA LEU A 38 -10.90 -38.75 2.61
C LEU A 38 -10.52 -37.71 3.65
N ARG A 39 -9.83 -38.11 4.73
CA ARG A 39 -9.36 -37.18 5.77
C ARG A 39 -8.35 -36.17 5.24
N GLU A 40 -7.41 -36.60 4.39
CA GLU A 40 -6.46 -35.69 3.75
C GLU A 40 -7.17 -34.69 2.84
N ARG A 41 -8.19 -35.14 2.11
CA ARG A 41 -9.02 -34.26 1.28
C ARG A 41 -9.83 -33.27 2.12
N GLU A 42 -10.48 -33.72 3.18
CA GLU A 42 -11.23 -32.85 4.11
C GLU A 42 -10.31 -31.80 4.75
N ALA A 43 -9.09 -32.19 5.15
CA ALA A 43 -8.09 -31.27 5.67
C ALA A 43 -7.61 -30.28 4.60
N ALA A 44 -7.37 -30.75 3.36
CA ALA A 44 -6.99 -29.87 2.25
C ALA A 44 -8.10 -28.87 1.90
N GLU A 45 -9.37 -29.31 1.93
CA GLU A 45 -10.53 -28.45 1.72
C GLU A 45 -10.68 -27.41 2.84
N SER A 46 -10.43 -27.77 4.10
CA SER A 46 -10.46 -26.82 5.22
C SER A 46 -9.35 -25.77 5.09
N VAL A 47 -8.12 -26.19 4.80
CA VAL A 47 -6.97 -25.29 4.61
C VAL A 47 -7.21 -24.35 3.42
N ALA A 48 -7.77 -24.87 2.32
CA ALA A 48 -8.13 -24.04 1.16
C ALA A 48 -9.19 -22.98 1.51
N ALA A 49 -10.18 -23.34 2.34
CA ALA A 49 -11.19 -22.39 2.81
C ALA A 49 -10.58 -21.30 3.72
N GLU A 50 -9.68 -21.67 4.64
CA GLU A 50 -8.96 -20.72 5.48
C GLU A 50 -8.08 -19.78 4.66
N LEU A 51 -7.31 -20.31 3.70
CA LEU A 51 -6.48 -19.51 2.81
C LEU A 51 -7.31 -18.52 1.99
N LYS A 52 -8.48 -18.93 1.51
CA LYS A 52 -9.42 -18.06 0.80
C LYS A 52 -9.93 -16.93 1.69
N LYS A 53 -10.22 -17.22 2.95
CA LYS A 53 -10.63 -16.20 3.93
C LYS A 53 -9.50 -15.20 4.17
N VAL A 54 -8.29 -15.69 4.44
CA VAL A 54 -7.10 -14.85 4.63
C VAL A 54 -6.86 -13.97 3.40
N SER A 55 -6.90 -14.52 2.20
CA SER A 55 -6.76 -13.75 0.94
C SER A 55 -7.81 -12.64 0.81
N SER A 56 -9.06 -12.92 1.19
CA SER A 56 -10.14 -11.93 1.20
C SER A 56 -9.90 -10.80 2.21
N ASP A 57 -9.45 -11.15 3.42
CA ASP A 57 -9.15 -10.17 4.47
C ASP A 57 -7.98 -9.27 4.04
N TYR A 58 -6.95 -9.84 3.40
CA TYR A 58 -5.83 -9.07 2.85
C TYR A 58 -6.25 -8.13 1.70
N CYS A 59 -7.12 -8.57 0.79
CA CYS A 59 -7.67 -7.68 -0.25
C CYS A 59 -8.45 -6.50 0.35
N THR A 60 -9.18 -6.75 1.44
CA THR A 60 -9.91 -5.71 2.17
C THR A 60 -8.94 -4.72 2.81
N LEU A 61 -7.86 -5.20 3.44
CA LEU A 61 -6.81 -4.36 4.01
C LEU A 61 -6.13 -3.50 2.93
N ALA A 62 -5.76 -4.10 1.80
CA ALA A 62 -5.17 -3.38 0.67
C ALA A 62 -6.11 -2.28 0.14
N GLY A 63 -7.42 -2.55 0.04
CA GLY A 63 -8.42 -1.55 -0.32
C GLY A 63 -8.52 -0.40 0.70
N ALA A 64 -8.43 -0.71 1.99
CA ALA A 64 -8.39 0.30 3.05
C ALA A 64 -7.12 1.16 2.95
N VAL A 65 -5.95 0.54 2.75
CA VAL A 65 -4.68 1.26 2.55
C VAL A 65 -4.78 2.21 1.36
N ALA A 66 -5.26 1.76 0.20
CA ALA A 66 -5.43 2.63 -0.97
C ALA A 66 -6.31 3.85 -0.65
N THR A 67 -7.40 3.63 0.10
CA THR A 67 -8.30 4.72 0.52
C THR A 67 -7.61 5.68 1.49
N SER A 68 -6.81 5.17 2.41
CA SER A 68 -6.01 6.00 3.32
C SER A 68 -4.95 6.82 2.58
N LEU A 69 -4.27 6.25 1.59
CA LEU A 69 -3.30 6.97 0.76
C LEU A 69 -3.95 8.15 0.04
N GLU A 70 -5.11 7.94 -0.58
CA GLU A 70 -5.88 8.99 -1.25
C GLU A 70 -6.39 10.05 -0.26
N ALA A 71 -6.85 9.65 0.92
CA ALA A 71 -7.30 10.58 1.94
C ALA A 71 -6.15 11.45 2.47
N ILE A 72 -4.98 10.85 2.75
CA ILE A 72 -3.77 11.58 3.15
C ILE A 72 -3.34 12.52 2.04
N ARG A 73 -3.37 12.07 0.79
CA ARG A 73 -3.06 12.90 -0.37
C ARG A 73 -4.01 14.10 -0.47
N ALA A 74 -5.31 13.88 -0.36
CA ALA A 74 -6.31 14.93 -0.38
C ALA A 74 -6.14 15.91 0.79
N ASP A 75 -5.72 15.44 1.96
CA ASP A 75 -5.40 16.31 3.10
C ASP A 75 -4.15 17.16 2.83
N ILE A 76 -3.10 16.57 2.27
CA ILE A 76 -1.90 17.30 1.82
C ILE A 76 -2.28 18.34 0.77
N ASP A 77 -3.06 17.94 -0.24
CA ASP A 77 -3.56 18.84 -1.26
C ASP A 77 -4.54 19.86 -0.73
N ARG A 78 -5.16 19.69 0.45
CA ARG A 78 -6.07 20.68 1.03
C ARG A 78 -5.33 21.70 1.90
N ASN A 79 -4.34 21.23 2.66
CA ASN A 79 -3.71 22.00 3.72
C ASN A 79 -2.32 22.49 3.33
N TYR A 80 -1.65 21.81 2.40
CA TYR A 80 -0.25 22.00 2.03
C TYR A 80 -0.07 22.08 0.50
N HIS A 81 -0.91 22.84 -0.21
CA HIS A 81 -0.91 22.95 -1.69
C HIS A 81 0.47 23.26 -2.34
N HIS A 82 1.42 23.73 -1.54
CA HIS A 82 2.77 24.12 -1.94
C HIS A 82 3.77 22.95 -1.91
N THR A 83 3.43 21.78 -1.35
CA THR A 83 4.25 20.58 -1.39
C THR A 83 3.79 19.67 -2.55
N HIS A 84 4.51 19.73 -3.68
CA HIS A 84 4.21 18.99 -4.92
C HIS A 84 4.46 17.47 -4.87
N ASP A 85 4.67 16.91 -3.68
CA ASP A 85 5.27 15.58 -3.51
C ASP A 85 4.25 14.44 -3.46
N GLY A 86 2.94 14.74 -3.43
CA GLY A 86 1.91 13.72 -3.21
C GLY A 86 1.50 12.87 -4.41
N HIS A 87 1.93 13.18 -5.64
CA HIS A 87 1.52 12.45 -6.85
C HIS A 87 1.98 10.97 -6.88
N VAL A 88 3.02 10.64 -6.11
CA VAL A 88 3.45 9.24 -5.91
C VAL A 88 2.39 8.45 -5.14
N LEU A 89 1.70 9.07 -4.16
CA LEU A 89 0.65 8.41 -3.39
C LEU A 89 -0.54 8.03 -4.27
N ASP A 90 -0.94 8.90 -5.20
CA ASP A 90 -2.02 8.61 -6.17
C ASP A 90 -1.66 7.43 -7.06
N THR A 91 -0.40 7.37 -7.51
CA THR A 91 0.07 6.29 -8.39
C THR A 91 0.10 4.94 -7.67
N ILE A 92 0.57 4.93 -6.42
CA ILE A 92 0.56 3.73 -5.57
C ILE A 92 -0.88 3.30 -5.26
N ALA A 93 -1.75 4.22 -4.86
CA ALA A 93 -3.16 3.92 -4.56
C ALA A 93 -3.92 3.36 -5.77
N TYR A 94 -3.73 3.96 -6.95
CA TYR A 94 -4.32 3.50 -8.19
C TYR A 94 -3.90 2.06 -8.53
N ARG A 95 -2.59 1.75 -8.44
CA ARG A 95 -2.09 0.39 -8.70
C ARG A 95 -2.64 -0.60 -7.68
N LEU A 96 -2.65 -0.23 -6.41
CA LEU A 96 -3.17 -1.09 -5.35
C LEU A 96 -4.64 -1.44 -5.58
N ARG A 97 -5.47 -0.47 -5.98
CA ARG A 97 -6.88 -0.71 -6.35
C ARG A 97 -7.02 -1.66 -7.54
N ARG A 98 -6.19 -1.49 -8.57
CA ARG A 98 -6.23 -2.35 -9.75
C ARG A 98 -5.92 -3.81 -9.40
N GLU A 99 -4.92 -4.04 -8.56
CA GLU A 99 -4.55 -5.38 -8.08
C GLU A 99 -5.63 -5.99 -7.17
N VAL A 100 -6.23 -5.21 -6.27
CA VAL A 100 -7.34 -5.65 -5.42
C VAL A 100 -8.55 -6.05 -6.26
N ALA A 101 -8.91 -5.26 -7.28
CA ALA A 101 -9.99 -5.59 -8.21
C ALA A 101 -9.71 -6.89 -8.99
N GLY A 102 -8.44 -7.13 -9.34
CA GLY A 102 -7.98 -8.38 -9.96
C GLY A 102 -7.96 -9.58 -9.02
N ARG A 103 -8.17 -9.39 -7.70
CA ARG A 103 -8.08 -10.41 -6.65
C ARG A 103 -6.76 -11.20 -6.69
N THR A 104 -5.68 -10.56 -7.14
CA THR A 104 -4.34 -11.16 -7.20
C THR A 104 -3.70 -11.28 -5.81
N GLY A 105 -4.30 -10.67 -4.78
CA GLY A 105 -3.80 -10.69 -3.42
C GLY A 105 -2.51 -9.90 -3.28
N ALA A 106 -2.40 -8.72 -3.92
CA ALA A 106 -1.17 -7.94 -3.91
C ALA A 106 -0.73 -7.56 -2.48
N TYR A 107 0.33 -8.22 -2.03
CA TYR A 107 1.07 -7.91 -0.80
C TYR A 107 2.04 -6.74 -1.01
N GLU A 108 2.41 -6.49 -2.27
CA GLU A 108 3.40 -5.51 -2.67
C GLU A 108 2.99 -4.82 -3.97
N VAL A 109 3.28 -3.52 -4.09
CA VAL A 109 3.13 -2.77 -5.36
C VAL A 109 4.51 -2.55 -5.96
N PRO A 110 4.77 -3.05 -7.18
CA PRO A 110 6.02 -2.77 -7.87
C PRO A 110 6.10 -1.30 -8.27
N LEU A 111 7.27 -0.72 -8.08
CA LEU A 111 7.58 0.67 -8.42
C LEU A 111 8.49 0.75 -9.65
N TYR A 112 8.30 1.80 -10.45
CA TYR A 112 9.22 2.16 -11.51
C TYR A 112 10.43 2.93 -10.95
N ASP A 113 11.54 2.91 -11.68
CA ASP A 113 12.81 3.53 -11.24
C ASP A 113 12.72 5.04 -10.92
N TYR A 114 11.76 5.76 -11.51
CA TYR A 114 11.52 7.16 -11.13
C TYR A 114 10.77 7.29 -9.80
N GLU A 115 9.82 6.40 -9.52
CA GLU A 115 9.05 6.37 -8.27
C GLU A 115 9.94 5.94 -7.12
N ILE A 116 10.82 4.96 -7.36
CA ILE A 116 11.81 4.51 -6.39
C ILE A 116 12.68 5.67 -5.94
N ARG A 117 13.30 6.38 -6.89
CA ARG A 117 14.13 7.56 -6.59
C ARG A 117 13.36 8.61 -5.81
N GLN A 118 12.09 8.79 -6.12
CA GLN A 118 11.27 9.79 -5.47
C GLN A 118 10.86 9.39 -4.05
N VAL A 119 10.44 8.14 -3.84
CA VAL A 119 10.15 7.57 -2.52
C VAL A 119 11.39 7.66 -1.64
N GLU A 120 12.56 7.24 -2.14
CA GLU A 120 13.84 7.33 -1.43
C GLU A 120 14.21 8.79 -1.11
N SER A 121 14.05 9.72 -2.05
CA SER A 121 14.34 11.15 -1.83
C SER A 121 13.46 11.79 -0.76
N LEU A 122 12.28 11.22 -0.52
CA LEU A 122 11.31 11.64 0.47
C LEU A 122 11.41 10.82 1.77
N GLY A 123 12.45 9.99 1.91
CA GLY A 123 12.73 9.20 3.12
C GLY A 123 11.87 7.95 3.27
N GLY A 124 11.23 7.47 2.21
CA GLY A 124 10.51 6.21 2.20
C GLY A 124 11.42 5.00 1.97
N GLU A 125 11.06 3.87 2.57
CA GLU A 125 11.75 2.60 2.38
C GLU A 125 11.09 1.74 1.30
N ILE A 126 11.93 1.02 0.54
CA ILE A 126 11.49 0.13 -0.53
C ILE A 126 12.11 -1.24 -0.30
N SER A 127 11.36 -2.30 -0.59
CA SER A 127 11.88 -3.67 -0.49
C SER A 127 13.00 -3.91 -1.51
N SER A 128 13.82 -4.93 -1.25
CA SER A 128 14.88 -5.38 -2.17
C SER A 128 14.36 -5.80 -3.55
N ARG A 129 13.05 -6.02 -3.69
CA ARG A 129 12.37 -6.38 -4.94
C ARG A 129 11.82 -5.18 -5.70
N ARG A 130 12.22 -3.95 -5.35
CA ARG A 130 11.71 -2.71 -5.97
C ARG A 130 10.19 -2.58 -5.83
N ALA A 131 9.67 -3.02 -4.69
CA ALA A 131 8.25 -2.96 -4.39
C ALA A 131 8.04 -2.44 -2.97
N MET A 132 6.86 -1.90 -2.70
CA MET A 132 6.47 -1.51 -1.35
C MET A 132 5.43 -2.47 -0.82
N THR A 133 5.60 -2.90 0.42
CA THR A 133 4.55 -3.62 1.17
C THR A 133 3.47 -2.64 1.64
N LEU A 134 2.30 -3.16 2.01
CA LEU A 134 1.20 -2.33 2.56
C LEU A 134 1.64 -1.46 3.75
N GLY A 135 2.46 -2.02 4.64
CA GLY A 135 3.00 -1.29 5.80
C GLY A 135 3.91 -0.14 5.39
N GLN A 136 4.84 -0.40 4.46
CA GLN A 136 5.76 0.61 3.93
C GLN A 136 5.00 1.73 3.20
N MET A 137 3.91 1.42 2.49
CA MET A 137 3.08 2.43 1.84
C MET A 137 2.44 3.38 2.85
N LEU A 138 1.87 2.84 3.92
CA LEU A 138 1.25 3.64 4.99
C LEU A 138 2.27 4.51 5.73
N GLU A 139 3.40 3.92 6.08
CA GLU A 139 4.51 4.62 6.72
C GLU A 139 5.01 5.77 5.84
N PHE A 140 5.26 5.50 4.56
CA PHE A 140 5.66 6.52 3.60
C PHE A 140 4.64 7.65 3.49
N ALA A 141 3.35 7.33 3.38
CA ALA A 141 2.30 8.34 3.30
C ALA A 141 2.23 9.21 4.56
N TRP A 142 2.40 8.61 5.74
CA TRP A 142 2.42 9.34 6.99
C TRP A 142 3.66 10.22 7.14
N ASN A 143 4.83 9.74 6.72
CA ASN A 143 6.05 10.52 6.69
C ASN A 143 5.91 11.72 5.74
N LEU A 144 5.30 11.52 4.57
CA LEU A 144 5.04 12.60 3.62
C LEU A 144 4.08 13.65 4.18
N HIS A 145 3.04 13.22 4.90
CA HIS A 145 2.12 14.11 5.59
C HIS A 145 2.82 14.94 6.65
N THR A 146 3.66 14.30 7.48
CA THR A 146 4.44 14.95 8.53
C THR A 146 5.41 15.96 7.94
N LEU A 147 6.19 15.59 6.92
CA LEU A 147 7.09 16.49 6.21
C LEU A 147 6.36 17.67 5.57
N SER A 148 5.18 17.43 4.98
CA SER A 148 4.37 18.50 4.39
C SER A 148 3.89 19.48 5.45
N ARG A 149 3.48 18.96 6.62
CA ARG A 149 3.10 19.78 7.77
C ARG A 149 4.27 20.61 8.30
N GLU A 150 5.43 19.99 8.50
CA GLU A 150 6.64 20.69 8.98
C GLU A 150 7.06 21.81 8.01
N ARG A 151 7.04 21.54 6.70
CA ARG A 151 7.32 22.55 5.67
C ARG A 151 6.30 23.69 5.71
N ALA A 152 5.02 23.38 5.89
CA ALA A 152 3.98 24.38 6.02
C ALA A 152 4.14 25.22 7.30
N ASP A 153 4.56 24.63 8.43
CA ASP A 153 4.82 25.33 9.69
C ASP A 153 6.04 26.26 9.57
N GLN A 154 7.10 25.83 8.89
CA GLN A 154 8.24 26.70 8.57
C GLN A 154 7.85 27.88 7.69
N LEU A 155 7.05 27.63 6.64
CA LEU A 155 6.52 28.68 5.77
C LEU A 155 5.65 29.66 6.55
N THR A 156 4.76 29.14 7.40
CA THR A 156 3.87 29.95 8.25
C THR A 156 4.67 30.81 9.23
N THR A 157 5.75 30.29 9.79
CA THR A 157 6.63 31.04 10.71
C THR A 157 7.36 32.18 10.00
N VAL A 158 7.91 31.92 8.80
CA VAL A 158 8.54 32.96 7.95
C VAL A 158 7.53 34.06 7.60
N VAL A 159 6.27 33.67 7.35
CA VAL A 159 5.19 34.58 6.94
C VAL A 159 4.53 35.31 8.13
N GLN A 160 4.50 34.71 9.32
CA GLN A 160 3.95 35.37 10.52
C GLN A 160 4.81 36.55 10.97
N GLN A 161 6.12 36.52 10.74
CA GLN A 161 7.03 37.61 11.11
C GLN A 161 6.63 38.98 10.52
N PRO A 162 6.15 39.08 9.26
CA PRO A 162 5.64 40.36 8.73
C PRO A 162 4.13 40.65 8.93
N CYS A 163 3.26 39.66 9.19
CA CYS A 163 1.80 39.85 8.97
C CYS A 163 0.91 39.83 10.22
N GLY A 164 1.42 39.44 11.40
CA GLY A 164 0.73 39.64 12.69
C GLY A 164 -0.59 38.87 12.92
N ASN A 165 -1.12 38.09 11.97
CA ASN A 165 -2.33 37.26 12.15
C ASN A 165 -2.28 35.94 11.36
N HIS A 166 -2.81 34.86 11.95
CA HIS A 166 -2.81 33.48 11.46
C HIS A 166 -3.59 33.30 10.14
N GLY A 167 -4.72 34.01 9.95
CA GLY A 167 -5.53 33.92 8.73
C GLY A 167 -4.84 34.51 7.49
N GLN A 168 -4.05 35.56 7.67
CA GLN A 168 -3.25 36.18 6.60
C GLN A 168 -2.01 35.34 6.28
N ALA A 169 -1.47 34.63 7.27
CA ALA A 169 -0.30 33.78 7.06
C ALA A 169 -0.55 32.59 6.11
N VAL A 170 -1.75 31.98 6.15
CA VAL A 170 -2.15 30.93 5.20
C VAL A 170 -2.26 31.48 3.78
N TRP A 171 -2.82 32.68 3.62
CA TRP A 171 -2.94 33.34 2.31
C TRP A 171 -1.56 33.69 1.74
N LEU A 172 -0.68 34.29 2.53
CA LEU A 172 0.68 34.61 2.12
C LEU A 172 1.54 33.38 1.83
N GLY A 173 1.37 32.28 2.58
CA GLY A 173 2.02 31.02 2.26
C GLY A 173 1.62 30.48 0.88
N LYS A 174 0.35 30.61 0.51
CA LYS A 174 -0.13 30.26 -0.84
C LYS A 174 0.44 31.19 -1.91
N MET A 175 0.53 32.50 -1.62
CA MET A 175 1.14 33.46 -2.54
C MET A 175 2.64 33.21 -2.73
N LEU A 176 3.37 32.92 -1.66
CA LEU A 176 4.80 32.62 -1.75
C LEU A 176 5.08 31.38 -2.60
N ALA A 177 4.26 30.34 -2.49
CA ALA A 177 4.39 29.16 -3.33
C ALA A 177 4.15 29.43 -4.83
N ILE A 178 3.22 30.34 -5.16
CA ILE A 178 3.00 30.80 -6.54
C ILE A 178 4.24 31.54 -7.03
N PHE A 179 4.81 32.43 -6.21
CA PHE A 179 6.04 33.15 -6.55
C PHE A 179 7.25 32.21 -6.69
N GLU A 180 7.38 31.18 -5.86
CA GLU A 180 8.39 30.14 -6.02
C GLU A 180 8.27 29.45 -7.37
N LEU A 181 7.06 29.11 -7.82
CA LEU A 181 6.84 28.54 -9.15
C LEU A 181 7.20 29.51 -10.28
N MET A 182 6.90 30.80 -10.13
CA MET A 182 7.25 31.83 -11.10
C MET A 182 8.75 32.11 -11.15
N CYS A 183 9.47 31.84 -10.06
CA CYS A 183 10.91 32.05 -9.92
C CYS A 183 11.72 30.76 -10.14
N ASP A 184 11.24 29.83 -10.97
CA ASP A 184 11.91 28.54 -11.26
C ASP A 184 12.30 27.74 -9.99
N ARG A 185 11.47 27.82 -8.95
CA ARG A 185 11.66 27.20 -7.63
C ARG A 185 12.78 27.82 -6.79
N ASP A 186 13.27 29.00 -7.13
CA ASP A 186 14.17 29.78 -6.28
C ASP A 186 13.38 30.51 -5.18
N LYS A 187 13.49 29.97 -3.96
CA LYS A 187 12.81 30.49 -2.76
C LYS A 187 13.33 31.85 -2.30
N ALA A 188 14.62 32.13 -2.45
CA ALA A 188 15.18 33.41 -2.03
C ALA A 188 14.65 34.53 -2.94
N LEU A 189 14.65 34.27 -4.25
CA LEU A 189 14.09 35.16 -5.24
C LEU A 189 12.58 35.34 -5.06
N ALA A 190 11.84 34.27 -4.78
CA ALA A 190 10.40 34.34 -4.53
C ALA A 190 10.04 35.20 -3.31
N VAL A 191 10.80 35.07 -2.20
CA VAL A 191 10.61 35.90 -1.01
C VAL A 191 10.94 37.36 -1.30
N GLU A 192 12.03 37.64 -2.01
CA GLU A 192 12.42 39.00 -2.41
C GLU A 192 11.30 39.65 -3.26
N ARG A 193 10.79 38.92 -4.26
CA ARG A 193 9.76 39.41 -5.19
C ARG A 193 8.41 39.60 -4.50
N LEU A 194 7.98 38.66 -3.67
CA LEU A 194 6.75 38.80 -2.91
C LEU A 194 6.84 39.98 -1.93
N SER A 195 7.99 40.18 -1.29
CA SER A 195 8.23 41.32 -0.39
C SER A 195 8.13 42.64 -1.14
N ALA A 196 8.70 42.74 -2.35
CA ALA A 196 8.61 43.93 -3.19
C ALA A 196 7.17 44.27 -3.59
N VAL A 197 6.34 43.27 -3.92
CA VAL A 197 4.91 43.48 -4.22
C VAL A 197 4.13 43.96 -3.01
N ILE A 198 4.38 43.37 -1.83
CA ILE A 198 3.75 43.79 -0.57
C ILE A 198 4.17 45.21 -0.20
N GLU A 199 5.44 45.56 -0.40
CA GLU A 199 5.95 46.90 -0.14
C GLU A 199 5.35 47.93 -1.11
N ALA A 200 5.20 47.59 -2.40
CA ALA A 200 4.52 48.43 -3.38
C ALA A 200 3.04 48.67 -3.02
N TRP A 201 2.32 47.66 -2.55
CA TRP A 201 0.93 47.78 -2.09
C TRP A 201 0.72 48.69 -0.88
N ARG A 202 1.79 48.98 -0.14
CA ARG A 202 1.74 49.96 0.95
C ARG A 202 1.56 51.39 0.42
N TYR A 203 1.93 51.64 -0.83
CA TYR A 203 1.98 52.98 -1.43
C TYR A 203 1.15 53.11 -2.70
N GLU A 204 0.74 52.01 -3.34
CA GLU A 204 -0.06 52.00 -4.57
C GLU A 204 -1.32 51.13 -4.46
N PRO A 205 -2.43 51.52 -5.12
CA PRO A 205 -3.64 50.69 -5.21
C PRO A 205 -3.36 49.32 -5.83
N ALA A 206 -4.08 48.29 -5.37
CA ALA A 206 -3.90 46.89 -5.78
C ALA A 206 -3.97 46.64 -7.30
N GLU A 207 -4.59 47.56 -8.06
CA GLU A 207 -4.72 47.50 -9.52
C GLU A 207 -3.37 47.62 -10.27
N TYR A 208 -2.32 48.13 -9.63
CA TYR A 208 -0.99 48.31 -10.23
C TYR A 208 0.01 47.19 -9.88
N ALA A 209 -0.39 46.21 -9.05
CA ALA A 209 0.41 45.06 -8.64
C ALA A 209 1.06 44.27 -9.80
N PRO A 210 0.35 44.00 -10.92
CA PRO A 210 0.88 43.14 -11.97
C PRO A 210 2.16 43.68 -12.63
N ARG A 211 2.40 45.00 -12.61
CA ARG A 211 3.59 45.60 -13.23
C ARG A 211 4.89 45.19 -12.55
N TYR A 212 4.88 44.96 -11.24
CA TYR A 212 6.04 44.47 -10.49
C TYR A 212 6.30 42.96 -10.71
N VAL A 213 5.37 42.28 -11.38
CA VAL A 213 5.47 40.90 -11.82
C VAL A 213 5.79 40.82 -13.32
N GLU A 214 5.37 41.81 -14.12
CA GLU A 214 5.54 41.86 -15.58
C GLU A 214 6.78 42.62 -16.06
N ASP A 215 7.38 43.52 -15.28
CA ASP A 215 8.67 44.15 -15.63
C ASP A 215 9.83 43.17 -15.33
N ILE A 216 9.98 42.21 -16.23
CA ILE A 216 11.09 41.25 -16.25
C ILE A 216 11.83 41.39 -17.59
N ARG A 217 12.94 42.12 -17.54
CA ARG A 217 14.14 41.83 -18.31
C ARG A 217 15.28 41.56 -17.34
#